data_AF-A0A7Y3GNA7-F1
#
_entry.id   AF-A0A7Y3GNA7-F1
#
_cell.length_a   1.000
_cell.length_b   1.000
_cell.length_c   1.000
_cell.angle_alpha   90.00
_cell.angle_beta   90.00
_cell.angle_gamma   90.00
#
_symmetry.space_group_name_H-M   'P 1'
#
loop_
_entity.id
_entity.type
_entity.pdbx_description
1 polymer ?
#
loop_
_entity_poly.entity_id
_entity_poly.type
_entity_poly.pdbx_seq_one_letter_code
_entity_poly.pdbx_strand_id
1 'polypeptide(L)'
;IIEYLACPDLEGKTLVLVDPMLASGKSFTLAFEALLTYGQPKSIHLLSIIAAKEGVDYVSEKFPKGTNLWLGDLDPELNDYGYIVPGLGDAGDLAFGAKLQH
;
A
#
# COMPACT_ATOMS: atom_id res chain seq x y z
N ILE A 1 -1.96 -9.68 -9.30
CA ILE A 1 -1.77 -9.46 -10.75
C ILE A 1 -1.94 -7.96 -10.97
N ILE A 2 -1.10 -7.32 -11.79
CA ILE A 2 -1.30 -5.92 -12.17
C ILE A 2 -2.19 -5.92 -13.41
N GLU A 3 -3.41 -5.40 -13.27
CA GLU A 3 -4.39 -5.35 -14.37
C GLU A 3 -4.23 -4.11 -15.24
N TYR A 4 -3.90 -2.98 -14.63
CA TYR A 4 -3.68 -1.71 -15.29
C TYR A 4 -2.53 -0.96 -14.65
N LEU A 5 -1.68 -0.34 -15.48
CA LEU A 5 -0.54 0.44 -15.05
C LEU A 5 -0.30 1.58 -16.02
N ALA A 6 -0.24 2.80 -15.50
CA ALA A 6 0.12 4.00 -16.23
C ALA A 6 1.02 4.85 -15.34
N CYS A 7 2.24 5.13 -15.80
CA CYS A 7 3.22 5.90 -15.06
C CYS A 7 4.05 6.74 -16.05
N PRO A 8 4.34 8.02 -15.74
CA PRO A 8 5.38 8.76 -16.45
C PRO A 8 6.78 8.20 -16.10
N ASP A 9 7.83 8.76 -16.70
CA ASP A 9 9.22 8.45 -16.32
C ASP A 9 9.45 8.66 -14.82
N LEU A 10 9.94 7.62 -14.16
CA LEU A 10 10.16 7.55 -12.71
C LEU A 10 11.62 7.82 -12.33
N GLU A 11 12.53 7.89 -13.30
CA GLU A 11 13.96 8.02 -13.04
C GLU A 11 14.30 9.27 -12.22
N GLY A 12 14.96 9.05 -11.08
CA GLY A 12 15.38 10.11 -10.17
C GLY A 12 14.23 10.90 -9.51
N LYS A 13 12.98 10.45 -9.61
CA LYS A 13 11.81 11.11 -9.02
C LYS A 13 11.54 10.63 -7.60
N THR A 14 10.70 11.37 -6.88
CA THR A 14 10.11 10.91 -5.61
C THR A 14 8.88 10.08 -5.91
N LEU A 15 8.91 8.81 -5.52
CA LEU A 15 7.76 7.91 -5.58
C LEU A 15 6.96 7.99 -4.28
N VAL A 16 5.67 8.27 -4.40
CA VAL A 16 4.72 8.23 -3.29
C VAL A 16 3.67 7.18 -3.62
N LEU A 17 3.70 6.05 -2.92
CA LEU A 17 2.69 5.01 -3.00
C LEU A 17 1.66 5.24 -1.88
N VAL A 18 0.38 5.28 -2.26
CA VAL A 18 -0.72 5.62 -1.36
C VAL A 18 -1.78 4.53 -1.47
N ASP A 19 -2.17 3.98 -0.32
CA ASP A 19 -3.26 3.02 -0.19
C ASP A 19 -3.90 3.21 1.19
N PRO A 20 -5.22 3.39 1.34
CA PRO A 20 -5.85 3.56 2.65
C PRO A 20 -5.47 2.50 3.68
N MET A 21 -5.25 1.25 3.25
CA MET A 21 -5.01 0.11 4.15
C MET A 21 -3.71 -0.63 3.82
N LEU A 22 -2.81 -0.71 4.79
CA LEU A 22 -1.66 -1.62 4.76
C LEU A 22 -1.98 -2.90 5.56
N ALA A 23 -2.70 -3.82 4.93
CA ALA A 23 -3.06 -5.10 5.56
C ALA A 23 -1.87 -6.09 5.53
N SER A 24 -1.71 -6.85 4.44
CA SER A 24 -0.60 -7.82 4.29
C SER A 24 0.66 -7.24 3.62
N GLY A 25 0.61 -6.01 3.11
CA GLY A 25 1.74 -5.37 2.41
C GLY A 25 2.04 -5.88 0.99
N LYS A 26 1.35 -6.93 0.53
CA LYS A 26 1.55 -7.52 -0.80
C LYS A 26 1.21 -6.57 -1.95
N SER A 27 0.12 -5.80 -1.82
CA SER A 27 -0.32 -4.84 -2.85
C SER A 27 0.73 -3.75 -3.08
N PHE A 28 1.26 -3.17 -2.00
CA PHE A 28 2.36 -2.19 -2.07
C PHE A 28 3.58 -2.76 -2.81
N THR A 29 4.02 -3.96 -2.44
CA THR A 29 5.20 -4.60 -3.03
C THR A 29 4.98 -4.87 -4.52
N LEU A 30 3.83 -5.42 -4.89
CA LEU A 30 3.49 -5.69 -6.28
C LEU A 30 3.43 -4.40 -7.12
N ALA A 31 2.82 -3.33 -6.59
CA ALA A 31 2.75 -2.05 -7.26
C ALA A 31 4.14 -1.41 -7.42
N PHE A 32 4.98 -1.48 -6.38
CA PHE A 32 6.34 -0.98 -6.41
C PHE A 32 7.18 -1.69 -7.48
N GLU A 33 7.21 -3.03 -7.48
CA GLU A 33 7.97 -3.82 -8.46
C GLU A 33 7.54 -3.51 -9.90
N ALA A 34 6.23 -3.35 -10.14
CA ALA A 34 5.71 -2.98 -11.44
C ALA A 34 6.15 -1.58 -11.88
N LEU A 35 6.18 -0.61 -10.97
CA LEU A 35 6.58 0.76 -11.26
C LEU A 35 8.08 0.91 -11.56
N LEU A 36 8.93 0.01 -11.04
CA LEU A 36 10.36 0.01 -11.35
C LEU A 36 10.67 -0.21 -12.84
N THR A 37 9.71 -0.70 -13.63
CA THR A 37 9.84 -0.78 -15.10
C THR A 37 9.87 0.60 -15.78
N TYR A 38 9.50 1.67 -15.07
CA TYR A 38 9.48 3.05 -15.57
C TYR A 38 10.68 3.89 -15.09
N GLY A 39 11.64 3.29 -14.36
CA GLY A 39 12.83 3.98 -13.85
C GLY A 39 13.03 3.79 -12.35
N GLN A 40 14.19 4.22 -11.84
CA GLN A 40 14.54 4.09 -10.43
C GLN A 40 14.21 5.38 -9.66
N PRO A 41 13.34 5.31 -8.64
CA PRO A 41 13.04 6.49 -7.83
C PRO A 41 14.22 6.88 -6.95
N LYS A 42 14.42 8.20 -6.78
CA LYS A 42 15.41 8.77 -5.86
C LYS A 42 14.99 8.63 -4.40
N SER A 43 13.68 8.72 -4.12
CA SER A 43 13.13 8.53 -2.77
C SER A 43 11.78 7.85 -2.84
N ILE A 44 11.46 7.05 -1.81
CA ILE A 44 10.25 6.24 -1.75
C ILE A 44 9.50 6.57 -0.46
N HIS A 45 8.21 6.82 -0.58
CA HIS A 45 7.29 7.07 0.52
C HIS A 45 6.08 6.15 0.38
N LEU A 46 5.78 5.38 1.43
CA LEU A 46 4.59 4.54 1.55
C LEU A 46 3.64 5.20 2.53
N LEU A 47 2.41 5.46 2.12
CA LEU A 47 1.42 6.17 2.94
C LEU A 47 0.16 5.32 3.07
N SER A 48 -0.25 5.08 4.32
CA SER A 48 -1.53 4.43 4.65
C SER A 48 -2.18 5.08 5.86
N ILE A 49 -3.51 5.04 5.90
CA ILE A 49 -4.27 5.57 7.04
C ILE A 49 -4.22 4.58 8.20
N ILE A 50 -4.40 3.30 7.91
CA ILE A 50 -4.33 2.22 8.90
C ILE A 50 -3.44 1.09 8.38
N ALA A 51 -2.72 0.43 9.29
CA ALA A 51 -1.92 -0.74 8.99
C ALA A 51 -2.09 -1.83 10.05
N ALA A 52 -1.84 -3.08 9.67
CA ALA A 52 -1.57 -4.15 10.63
C ALA A 52 -0.06 -4.32 10.82
N LYS A 53 0.35 -4.78 12.01
CA LYS A 53 1.76 -5.10 12.31
C LYS A 53 2.39 -6.02 11.27
N GLU A 54 1.68 -7.06 10.84
CA GLU A 54 2.13 -7.99 9.80
C GLU A 54 2.49 -7.27 8.49
N GLY A 55 1.64 -6.33 8.04
CA GLY A 55 1.89 -5.55 6.84
C GLY A 55 3.09 -4.62 6.96
N VAL A 56 3.27 -4.00 8.12
CA VAL A 56 4.43 -3.13 8.41
C VAL A 56 5.73 -3.93 8.39
N ASP A 57 5.76 -5.08 9.05
CA ASP A 57 6.93 -5.96 9.07
C ASP A 57 7.25 -6.40 7.64
N TYR A 58 6.24 -6.83 6.88
CA TYR A 58 6.39 -7.28 5.50
C TYR A 58 6.98 -6.20 4.58
N VAL A 59 6.44 -4.97 4.59
CA VAL A 59 6.98 -3.90 3.73
C VAL A 59 8.37 -3.45 4.17
N SER A 60 8.67 -3.50 5.48
CA SER A 60 9.99 -3.17 6.00
C SER A 60 11.08 -4.14 5.51
N GLU A 61 10.72 -5.41 5.29
CA GLU A 61 11.62 -6.41 4.71
C GLU A 61 11.75 -6.30 3.19
N LYS A 62 10.68 -5.89 2.49
CA LYS A 62 10.63 -5.89 1.01
C LYS A 62 11.12 -4.60 0.37
N PHE A 63 10.94 -3.46 1.02
CA PHE A 63 11.29 -2.17 0.43
C PHE A 63 12.77 -1.80 0.66
N PRO A 64 13.37 -1.01 -0.25
CA PRO A 64 14.75 -0.56 -0.09
C PRO A 64 14.97 0.20 1.22
N LYS A 65 16.18 0.07 1.78
CA LYS A 65 16.61 0.87 2.94
C LYS A 65 16.50 2.37 2.61
N GLY A 66 15.95 3.14 3.55
CA GLY A 66 15.67 4.57 3.36
C GLY A 66 14.28 4.88 2.81
N THR A 67 13.43 3.87 2.61
CA THR A 67 11.99 4.06 2.36
C THR A 67 11.32 4.63 3.61
N ASN A 68 10.49 5.66 3.44
CA ASN A 68 9.72 6.25 4.54
C ASN A 68 8.31 5.64 4.57
N LEU A 69 7.89 5.11 5.70
CA LEU A 69 6.53 4.61 5.92
C LEU A 69 5.77 5.57 6.83
N TRP A 70 4.61 6.03 6.38
CA TRP A 70 3.74 6.98 7.07
C TRP A 70 2.40 6.31 7.36
N LEU A 71 2.06 6.21 8.64
CA LEU A 71 0.85 5.54 9.12
C LEU A 71 0.03 6.52 9.97
N GLY A 72 -1.29 6.53 9.76
CA GLY A 72 -2.22 7.22 10.67
C GLY A 72 -2.43 6.44 11.96
N ASP A 73 -2.58 5.11 11.84
CA ASP A 73 -2.75 4.19 12.96
C ASP A 73 -2.13 2.82 12.67
N LEU A 74 -1.79 2.08 13.73
CA LEU A 74 -1.20 0.74 13.67
C LEU A 74 -1.95 -0.22 14.60
N ASP A 75 -2.64 -1.16 13.97
CA ASP A 75 -3.41 -2.20 14.63
C ASP A 75 -2.59 -3.50 14.82
N PRO A 76 -2.94 -4.30 15.84
CA PRO A 76 -2.13 -5.44 16.27
C PRO A 76 -2.04 -6.56 15.25
N GLU A 77 -3.13 -6.88 14.55
CA GLU A 77 -3.22 -8.13 13.78
C GLU A 77 -4.14 -8.06 12.57
N LEU A 78 -3.96 -9.06 11.70
CA LEU A 78 -4.96 -9.47 10.72
C LEU A 78 -5.72 -10.69 11.24
N ASN A 79 -7.01 -10.78 10.95
CA ASN A 79 -7.75 -12.02 11.16
C ASN A 79 -7.56 -13.01 10.00
N ASP A 80 -8.16 -14.20 10.11
CA ASP A 80 -8.08 -15.27 9.11
C ASP A 80 -8.63 -14.90 7.71
N TYR A 81 -9.41 -13.82 7.63
CA TYR A 81 -9.95 -13.29 6.37
C TYR A 81 -9.05 -12.20 5.76
N GLY A 82 -7.96 -11.82 6.43
CA GLY A 82 -7.03 -10.78 6.00
C GLY A 82 -7.49 -9.35 6.32
N TYR A 83 -8.49 -9.17 7.19
CA TYR A 83 -8.89 -7.85 7.67
C TYR A 83 -8.04 -7.43 8.87
N ILE A 84 -7.71 -6.14 8.91
CA ILE A 84 -7.09 -5.49 10.07
C ILE A 84 -8.08 -5.48 11.24
N VAL A 85 -7.63 -5.80 12.45
CA VAL A 85 -8.46 -5.84 13.66
C VAL A 85 -7.80 -5.00 14.78
N PRO A 86 -8.53 -4.07 15.44
CA PRO A 86 -9.97 -3.78 15.30
C PRO A 86 -10.39 -3.22 13.93
N GLY A 87 -9.49 -2.55 13.23
CA GLY A 87 -9.64 -2.11 11.85
C GLY A 87 -10.76 -1.11 11.61
N LEU A 88 -11.08 -0.94 10.32
CA LEU A 88 -12.18 -0.07 9.86
C LEU A 88 -13.13 -0.76 8.89
N GLY A 89 -12.96 -2.06 8.63
CA GLY A 89 -13.65 -2.78 7.56
C GLY A 89 -13.01 -2.53 6.19
N ASP A 90 -13.80 -2.55 5.12
CA ASP A 90 -13.31 -2.28 3.76
C ASP A 90 -13.29 -0.77 3.47
N ALA A 91 -12.09 -0.18 3.45
CA ALA A 91 -11.92 1.26 3.19
C ALA A 91 -12.49 1.70 1.82
N GLY A 92 -12.42 0.83 0.81
CA GLY A 92 -12.88 1.14 -0.54
C GLY A 92 -14.41 1.23 -0.56
N ASP A 93 -15.08 0.20 -0.06
CA ASP A 93 -16.54 0.19 0.03
C ASP A 93 -17.06 1.35 0.92
N LEU A 94 -16.36 1.69 1.99
CA LEU A 94 -16.74 2.83 2.84
C LEU A 94 -16.50 4.18 2.17
N ALA A 95 -15.42 4.34 1.41
CA ALA A 95 -15.09 5.59 0.73
C ALA A 95 -16.02 5.87 -0.46
N PHE A 96 -16.47 4.82 -1.17
CA PHE A 96 -17.24 4.95 -2.41
C PHE A 96 -18.70 4.49 -2.29
N GLY A 97 -19.10 3.93 -1.14
CA GLY A 97 -20.47 3.51 -0.86
C GLY A 97 -20.94 2.30 -1.66
N ALA A 98 -22.25 2.01 -1.61
CA ALA A 98 -22.85 0.97 -2.45
C ALA A 98 -22.70 1.32 -3.93
N LYS A 99 -22.15 0.40 -4.72
CA LYS A 99 -22.06 0.53 -6.17
C LYS A 99 -23.46 0.69 -6.77
N LEU A 100 -23.86 1.91 -7.13
CA LEU A 100 -25.09 2.19 -7.89
C LEU A 100 -24.87 1.82 -9.37
N GLN A 101 -24.63 0.54 -9.67
CA GLN A 101 -24.59 0.06 -11.04
C GLN A 101 -25.36 -1.25 -11.15
N HIS A 102 -26.53 -1.15 -11.80
CA HIS A 102 -27.20 -2.24 -12.50
C HIS A 102 -26.36 -2.69 -13.70
#